data_AF-A0AAU1AL21-F1
#
_entry.id   AF-A0AAU1AL21-F1
#
_cell.length_a   1.000
_cell.length_b   1.000
_cell.length_c   1.000
_cell.angle_alpha   90.00
_cell.angle_beta   90.00
_cell.angle_gamma   90.00
#
_symmetry.space_group_name_H-M   'P 1'
#
loop_
_entity.id
_entity.type
_entity.pdbx_description
1 polymer ?
#
loop_
_entity_poly.entity_id
_entity_poly.type
_entity_poly.pdbx_seq_one_letter_code
_entity_poly.pdbx_strand_id
1 'polypeptide(L)'
;MRLPGVGLAGVLAGDVQVTAVQPNAGPRRCKVYSWAAVGSDVQVYVFCYDQAGAFTNTDFALSYHRRRPVIGSLAPPSYFGYLGTAVGGPTNDNSVLGVGANTVAPLVPAGRYLATFPQIGLKETHVQVVAQGAGSNYCHLTTQPWTYTTNADVDVICFDNAGVVTPHRFLDTFISRL
;
A
#
# COMPACT_ATOMS: atom_id res chain seq x y z
N MET A 1 -9.96 -13.17 -5.34
CA MET A 1 -10.67 -12.59 -6.50
C MET A 1 -9.70 -12.34 -7.64
N ARG A 2 -10.19 -12.25 -8.88
CA ARG A 2 -9.37 -12.16 -10.08
C ARG A 2 -9.69 -10.87 -10.83
N LEU A 3 -8.65 -10.10 -11.18
CA LEU A 3 -8.72 -8.89 -11.97
C LEU A 3 -8.20 -9.20 -13.38
N PRO A 4 -9.09 -9.36 -14.38
CA PRO A 4 -8.69 -9.80 -15.70
C PRO A 4 -8.00 -8.70 -16.51
N GLY A 5 -6.92 -9.05 -17.21
CA GLY A 5 -6.27 -8.18 -18.20
C GLY A 5 -5.50 -6.96 -17.69
N VAL A 6 -5.39 -6.78 -16.37
CA VAL A 6 -4.66 -5.64 -15.77
C VAL A 6 -3.21 -5.98 -15.39
N GLY A 7 -2.86 -7.26 -15.33
CA GLY A 7 -1.56 -7.76 -14.89
C GLY A 7 -0.48 -7.76 -15.95
N LEU A 8 0.72 -8.19 -15.56
CA LEU A 8 1.84 -8.49 -16.45
C LEU A 8 2.15 -9.98 -16.37
N ALA A 9 2.29 -10.64 -17.52
CA ALA A 9 2.53 -12.07 -17.58
C ALA A 9 3.79 -12.47 -16.78
N GLY A 10 3.60 -13.31 -15.76
CA GLY A 10 4.66 -13.87 -14.95
C GLY A 10 5.36 -12.89 -13.99
N VAL A 11 4.89 -11.65 -13.89
CA VAL A 11 5.56 -10.62 -13.08
C VAL A 11 4.54 -9.82 -12.27
N LEU A 12 4.72 -9.78 -10.96
CA LEU A 12 3.97 -8.88 -10.09
C LEU A 12 4.35 -7.44 -10.39
N ALA A 13 3.34 -6.62 -10.65
CA ALA A 13 3.50 -5.22 -10.98
C ALA A 13 2.37 -4.40 -10.40
N GLY A 14 2.64 -3.13 -10.08
CA GLY A 14 1.65 -2.24 -9.52
C GLY A 14 1.52 -2.35 -8.02
N ASP A 15 0.37 -1.93 -7.54
CA ASP A 15 0.01 -1.80 -6.14
C ASP A 15 -1.46 -2.15 -5.92
N VAL A 16 -1.77 -2.68 -4.73
CA VAL A 16 -3.12 -3.11 -4.36
C VAL A 16 -3.51 -2.42 -3.06
N GLN A 17 -4.56 -1.62 -3.11
CA GLN A 17 -5.14 -0.98 -1.94
C GLN A 17 -6.47 -1.61 -1.59
N VAL A 18 -6.72 -1.81 -0.29
CA VAL A 18 -7.95 -2.43 0.22
C VAL A 18 -8.43 -1.64 1.42
N THR A 19 -9.73 -1.40 1.45
CA THR A 19 -10.41 -0.89 2.64
C THR A 19 -11.71 -1.63 2.88
N ALA A 20 -12.07 -1.79 4.15
CA ALA A 20 -13.35 -2.39 4.51
C ALA A 20 -14.50 -1.42 4.21
N VAL A 21 -15.59 -1.95 3.69
CA VAL A 21 -16.88 -1.25 3.59
C VAL A 21 -17.78 -1.83 4.67
N GLN A 22 -18.41 -0.95 5.44
CA GLN A 22 -19.10 -1.35 6.66
C GLN A 22 -20.61 -1.09 6.55
N PRO A 23 -21.40 -2.06 6.08
CA PRO A 23 -22.86 -1.92 5.99
C PRO A 23 -23.58 -2.00 7.36
N ASN A 24 -22.93 -2.54 8.40
CA ASN A 24 -23.60 -2.98 9.65
C ASN A 24 -23.04 -2.36 10.96
N ALA A 25 -22.39 -1.20 10.91
CA ALA A 25 -21.94 -0.44 12.10
C ALA A 25 -20.99 -1.15 13.11
N GLY A 26 -20.52 -2.39 12.85
CA GLY A 26 -19.44 -3.03 13.63
C GLY A 26 -18.04 -2.85 13.02
N PRO A 27 -16.97 -2.58 13.80
CA PRO A 27 -15.62 -2.27 13.29
C PRO A 27 -15.04 -3.41 12.45
N ARG A 28 -14.62 -3.11 11.21
CA ARG A 28 -14.03 -4.06 10.26
C ARG A 28 -12.74 -3.53 9.68
N ARG A 29 -11.78 -4.43 9.45
CA ARG A 29 -10.52 -4.14 8.77
C ARG A 29 -10.26 -5.20 7.72
N CYS A 30 -10.14 -4.80 6.47
CA CYS A 30 -9.79 -5.66 5.35
C CYS A 30 -8.38 -5.32 4.87
N LYS A 31 -7.61 -6.36 4.54
CA LYS A 31 -6.23 -6.20 4.10
C LYS A 31 -5.86 -7.24 3.05
N VAL A 32 -4.76 -7.01 2.35
CA VAL A 32 -4.24 -7.95 1.36
C VAL A 32 -3.56 -9.10 2.09
N TYR A 33 -4.07 -10.32 1.95
CA TYR A 33 -3.37 -11.51 2.44
C TYR A 33 -2.19 -11.84 1.52
N SER A 34 -2.48 -11.99 0.23
CA SER A 34 -1.50 -12.24 -0.81
C SER A 34 -2.06 -11.85 -2.17
N TRP A 35 -1.18 -11.69 -3.15
CA TRP A 35 -1.56 -11.41 -4.53
C TRP A 35 -0.50 -11.95 -5.49
N ALA A 36 -0.91 -12.29 -6.70
CA ALA A 36 -0.06 -12.94 -7.69
C ALA A 36 -0.47 -12.55 -9.12
N ALA A 37 0.50 -12.52 -10.03
CA ALA A 37 0.24 -12.47 -11.46
C ALA A 37 -0.11 -13.88 -11.96
N VAL A 38 -1.22 -14.01 -12.68
CA VAL A 38 -1.72 -15.28 -13.25
C VAL A 38 -2.03 -15.05 -14.72
N GLY A 39 -1.06 -15.34 -15.59
CA GLY A 39 -1.13 -14.91 -16.99
C GLY A 39 -1.24 -13.38 -17.07
N SER A 40 -2.20 -12.86 -17.84
CA SER A 40 -2.50 -11.42 -17.92
C SER A 40 -3.25 -10.84 -16.73
N ASP A 41 -3.58 -11.66 -15.73
CA ASP A 41 -4.52 -11.31 -14.68
C ASP A 41 -3.80 -11.10 -13.33
N VAL A 42 -4.44 -10.37 -12.43
CA VAL A 42 -3.99 -10.23 -11.05
C VAL A 42 -4.97 -10.95 -10.14
N GLN A 43 -4.51 -11.98 -9.45
CA GLN A 43 -5.27 -12.66 -8.41
C GLN A 43 -4.93 -12.03 -7.06
N VAL A 44 -5.94 -11.53 -6.35
CA VAL A 44 -5.79 -10.94 -5.01
C VAL A 44 -6.60 -11.73 -3.99
N TYR A 45 -5.97 -12.09 -2.89
CA TYR A 45 -6.62 -12.66 -1.71
C TYR A 45 -6.75 -11.57 -0.64
N VAL A 46 -7.99 -11.23 -0.29
CA VAL A 46 -8.33 -10.24 0.73
C VAL A 46 -8.88 -10.98 1.93
N PHE A 47 -8.34 -10.67 3.11
CA PHE A 47 -8.87 -11.15 4.38
C PHE A 47 -9.36 -9.98 5.21
N CYS A 48 -10.52 -10.18 5.83
CA CYS A 48 -11.16 -9.19 6.68
C CYS A 48 -11.31 -9.74 8.10
N TYR A 49 -11.12 -8.84 9.05
CA TYR A 49 -11.10 -9.14 10.48
C TYR A 49 -12.06 -8.22 11.23
N ASP A 50 -12.66 -8.73 12.30
CA ASP A 50 -13.40 -7.93 13.26
C ASP A 50 -12.47 -7.28 14.31
N GLN A 51 -13.04 -6.58 15.29
CA GLN A 51 -12.27 -5.98 16.39
C GLN A 51 -11.49 -7.00 17.23
N ALA A 52 -11.96 -8.25 17.33
CA ALA A 52 -11.29 -9.31 18.07
C ALA A 52 -10.17 -9.97 17.25
N GLY A 53 -10.00 -9.59 15.98
CA GLY A 53 -9.02 -10.18 15.08
C GLY A 53 -9.49 -11.51 14.48
N ALA A 54 -10.77 -11.86 14.63
CA ALA A 54 -11.35 -13.05 14.02
C ALA A 54 -11.74 -12.77 12.57
N PHE A 55 -11.66 -13.79 11.72
CA PHE A 55 -12.12 -13.69 10.34
C PHE A 55 -13.59 -13.34 10.30
N THR A 56 -13.95 -12.38 9.46
CA THR A 56 -15.33 -11.94 9.33
C THR A 56 -15.64 -11.58 7.89
N ASN A 57 -16.85 -11.91 7.45
CA ASN A 57 -17.34 -11.53 6.14
C ASN A 57 -17.84 -10.08 6.18
N THR A 58 -17.35 -9.26 5.27
CA THR A 58 -17.78 -7.88 5.08
C THR A 58 -17.56 -7.47 3.63
N ASP A 59 -18.27 -6.43 3.21
CA ASP A 59 -17.98 -5.77 1.95
C ASP A 59 -16.63 -5.06 2.03
N PHE A 60 -15.96 -4.93 0.90
CA PHE A 60 -14.69 -4.22 0.80
C PHE A 60 -14.57 -3.52 -0.55
N ALA A 61 -13.80 -2.44 -0.57
CA ALA A 61 -13.35 -1.81 -1.80
C ALA A 61 -11.89 -2.23 -2.03
N LEU A 62 -11.59 -2.63 -3.27
CA LEU A 62 -10.23 -2.87 -3.71
C LEU A 62 -9.95 -2.04 -4.94
N SER A 63 -8.76 -1.45 -4.97
CA SER A 63 -8.22 -0.82 -6.16
C SER A 63 -6.85 -1.41 -6.49
N TYR A 64 -6.58 -1.51 -7.79
CA TYR A 64 -5.31 -1.96 -8.33
C TYR A 64 -4.76 -0.87 -9.23
N HIS A 65 -3.50 -0.51 -9.01
CA HIS A 65 -2.86 0.60 -9.71
C HIS A 65 -1.55 0.12 -10.31
N ARG A 66 -1.38 0.32 -11.61
CA ARG A 66 -0.15 0.00 -12.32
C ARG A 66 0.24 1.16 -13.22
N ARG A 67 1.43 1.73 -12.96
CA ARG A 67 1.96 2.91 -13.67
C ARG A 67 0.97 4.08 -13.73
N ARG A 68 0.16 4.24 -12.68
CA ARG A 68 -0.85 5.28 -12.53
C ARG A 68 -1.02 5.62 -11.05
N PRO A 69 -1.41 6.86 -10.71
CA PRO A 69 -1.70 7.23 -9.33
C PRO A 69 -2.93 6.51 -8.79
N VAL A 70 -2.98 6.40 -7.46
CA VAL A 70 -4.09 5.77 -6.71
C VAL A 70 -5.41 6.54 -6.83
N ILE A 71 -5.34 7.86 -7.05
CA ILE A 71 -6.51 8.73 -7.19
C ILE A 71 -6.86 8.93 -8.68
N GLY A 72 -8.13 8.74 -9.03
CA GLY A 72 -8.69 9.20 -10.30
C GLY A 72 -9.11 10.67 -10.21
N SER A 73 -8.51 11.55 -11.01
CA SER A 73 -8.84 12.98 -11.05
C SER A 73 -8.75 13.54 -12.48
N LEU A 74 -9.44 14.64 -12.75
CA LEU A 74 -9.27 15.41 -13.98
C LEU A 74 -7.89 16.10 -13.92
N ALA A 75 -6.99 15.71 -14.83
CA ALA A 75 -5.54 15.92 -14.72
C ALA A 75 -4.94 15.21 -13.48
N PRO A 76 -4.76 13.87 -13.56
CA PRO A 76 -4.25 13.10 -12.44
C PRO A 76 -2.82 13.53 -12.08
N PRO A 77 -2.42 13.42 -10.79
CA PRO A 77 -1.05 13.73 -10.36
C PRO A 77 -0.02 12.97 -11.20
N SER A 78 0.99 13.68 -11.71
CA SER A 78 2.04 13.11 -12.56
C SER A 78 3.16 12.46 -11.78
N TYR A 79 3.33 12.84 -10.51
CA TYR A 79 4.32 12.28 -9.61
C TYR A 79 3.66 11.25 -8.70
N PHE A 80 4.04 10.00 -8.88
CA PHE A 80 3.55 8.90 -8.06
C PHE A 80 4.64 7.83 -7.90
N GLY A 81 4.54 7.09 -6.81
CA GLY A 81 5.33 5.91 -6.56
C GLY A 81 4.53 4.90 -5.76
N TYR A 82 4.90 3.63 -5.88
CA TYR A 82 4.38 2.57 -5.04
C TYR A 82 5.47 1.57 -4.70
N LEU A 83 5.29 0.90 -3.57
CA LEU A 83 6.28 0.03 -2.97
C LEU A 83 5.61 -1.09 -2.18
N GLY A 84 5.89 -2.33 -2.56
CA GLY A 84 5.54 -3.51 -1.78
C GLY A 84 6.75 -4.11 -1.06
N THR A 85 6.71 -4.21 0.26
CA THR A 85 7.84 -4.75 1.05
C THR A 85 8.03 -6.26 0.91
N ALA A 86 7.03 -6.95 0.36
CA ALA A 86 7.09 -8.38 0.09
C ALA A 86 7.82 -8.73 -1.22
N VAL A 87 7.99 -7.76 -2.13
CA VAL A 87 8.41 -8.02 -3.52
C VAL A 87 9.20 -6.83 -4.07
N GLY A 88 10.48 -7.03 -4.40
CA GLY A 88 11.24 -6.11 -5.26
C GLY A 88 10.89 -6.32 -6.73
N GLY A 89 11.13 -5.33 -7.59
CA GLY A 89 10.75 -5.39 -9.01
C GLY A 89 9.60 -4.43 -9.35
N PRO A 90 8.70 -4.73 -10.30
CA PRO A 90 7.67 -3.78 -10.77
C PRO A 90 6.56 -3.42 -9.76
N THR A 91 6.66 -3.90 -8.52
CA THR A 91 5.92 -3.49 -7.32
C THR A 91 6.65 -2.39 -6.53
N ASN A 92 7.83 -1.99 -7.00
CA ASN A 92 8.61 -0.84 -6.59
C ASN A 92 8.83 0.01 -7.85
N ASP A 93 7.97 0.99 -8.05
CA ASP A 93 7.92 1.80 -9.26
C ASP A 93 7.85 3.28 -8.88
N ASN A 94 8.50 4.10 -9.67
CA ASN A 94 8.47 5.55 -9.52
C ASN A 94 8.19 6.17 -10.90
N SER A 95 7.25 7.10 -10.94
CA SER A 95 6.89 7.87 -12.13
C SER A 95 8.06 8.65 -12.75
N VAL A 96 9.02 9.07 -11.93
CA VAL A 96 10.21 9.80 -12.39
C VAL A 96 11.31 8.80 -12.72
N LEU A 97 11.84 8.88 -13.94
CA LEU A 97 12.91 7.99 -14.41
C LEU A 97 14.29 8.51 -13.97
N GLY A 98 15.21 7.59 -13.65
CA GLY A 98 16.61 7.91 -13.34
C GLY A 98 16.88 8.38 -11.92
N VAL A 99 15.89 8.36 -11.03
CA VAL A 99 15.99 8.89 -9.65
C VAL A 99 16.31 7.81 -8.60
N GLY A 100 16.46 6.56 -9.03
CA GLY A 100 16.65 5.40 -8.15
C GLY A 100 15.34 4.69 -7.83
N ALA A 101 15.46 3.51 -7.18
CA ALA A 101 14.31 2.76 -6.70
C ALA A 101 13.79 3.34 -5.38
N ASN A 102 12.51 3.14 -5.08
CA ASN A 102 11.99 3.44 -3.75
C ASN A 102 12.65 2.48 -2.75
N THR A 103 12.85 2.92 -1.51
CA THR A 103 13.55 2.11 -0.49
C THR A 103 12.72 2.00 0.77
N VAL A 104 12.94 0.93 1.54
CA VAL A 104 12.42 0.80 2.90
C VAL A 104 13.57 0.54 3.86
N ALA A 105 13.67 1.37 4.89
CA ALA A 105 14.59 1.18 6.00
C ALA A 105 13.82 0.84 7.29
N PRO A 106 14.18 -0.22 8.03
CA PRO A 106 13.59 -0.48 9.33
C PRO A 106 14.01 0.60 10.34
N LEU A 107 13.08 1.01 11.20
CA LEU A 107 13.29 1.97 12.28
C LEU A 107 13.07 1.31 13.65
N VAL A 108 13.35 2.07 14.71
CA VAL A 108 13.02 1.71 16.09
C VAL A 108 11.69 2.37 16.48
N PRO A 109 10.76 1.66 17.13
CA PRO A 109 10.79 0.22 17.49
C PRO A 109 10.57 -0.72 16.28
N ALA A 110 10.95 -1.99 16.44
CA ALA A 110 10.78 -3.01 15.39
C ALA A 110 9.31 -3.13 14.99
N GLY A 111 9.01 -2.99 13.70
CA GLY A 111 7.66 -2.80 13.17
C GLY A 111 7.37 -1.39 12.68
N ARG A 112 8.32 -0.47 12.86
CA ARG A 112 8.36 0.83 12.18
C ARG A 112 9.33 0.81 11.01
N TYR A 113 9.00 1.53 9.95
CA TYR A 113 9.71 1.55 8.69
C TYR A 113 9.67 2.95 8.08
N LEU A 114 10.76 3.37 7.46
CA LEU A 114 10.81 4.56 6.62
C LEU A 114 10.81 4.12 5.15
N ALA A 115 9.72 4.39 4.43
CA ALA A 115 9.66 4.25 2.99
C ALA A 115 10.07 5.58 2.34
N THR A 116 11.09 5.56 1.49
CA THR A 116 11.58 6.75 0.79
C THR A 116 11.30 6.63 -0.70
N PHE A 117 10.60 7.62 -1.23
CA PHE A 117 10.35 7.79 -2.65
C PHE A 117 11.19 8.97 -3.18
N PRO A 118 12.25 8.71 -3.96
CA PRO A 118 13.16 9.75 -4.40
C PRO A 118 12.49 10.73 -5.38
N GLN A 119 12.76 12.01 -5.19
CA GLN A 119 12.42 13.11 -6.10
C GLN A 119 10.93 13.28 -6.46
N ILE A 120 10.02 12.78 -5.62
CA ILE A 120 8.57 12.97 -5.79
C ILE A 120 7.89 13.69 -4.62
N GLY A 121 8.64 14.20 -3.63
CA GLY A 121 8.10 14.93 -2.46
C GLY A 121 7.71 16.38 -2.74
N LEU A 122 6.80 16.54 -3.70
CA LEU A 122 6.26 17.81 -4.17
C LEU A 122 5.01 18.24 -3.36
N LYS A 123 4.33 19.33 -3.73
CA LYS A 123 3.09 19.76 -3.04
C LYS A 123 1.87 18.94 -3.46
N GLU A 124 0.81 19.06 -2.64
CA GLU A 124 -0.48 18.38 -2.84
C GLU A 124 -0.30 16.85 -2.85
N THR A 125 0.24 16.33 -1.75
CA THR A 125 0.57 14.92 -1.64
C THR A 125 -0.66 14.10 -1.25
N HIS A 126 -0.53 12.78 -1.34
CA HIS A 126 -1.43 11.83 -0.71
C HIS A 126 -0.72 10.49 -0.56
N VAL A 127 -0.98 9.81 0.56
CA VAL A 127 -0.33 8.55 0.92
C VAL A 127 -1.37 7.55 1.38
N GLN A 128 -1.25 6.30 0.93
CA GLN A 128 -2.02 5.18 1.46
C GLN A 128 -1.10 4.02 1.78
N VAL A 129 -1.35 3.42 2.94
CA VAL A 129 -0.66 2.21 3.37
C VAL A 129 -1.69 1.14 3.70
N VAL A 130 -1.43 -0.08 3.24
CA VAL A 130 -2.20 -1.27 3.61
C VAL A 130 -1.28 -2.38 4.08
N ALA A 131 -1.65 -3.04 5.17
CA ALA A 131 -0.94 -4.21 5.67
C ALA A 131 -1.05 -5.38 4.69
N GLN A 132 0.03 -6.14 4.52
CA GLN A 132 0.07 -7.32 3.65
C GLN A 132 0.48 -8.57 4.44
N GLY A 133 -0.22 -9.69 4.24
CA GLY A 133 0.16 -10.99 4.80
C GLY A 133 -0.85 -11.56 5.79
N ALA A 134 -0.44 -12.60 6.52
CA ALA A 134 -1.27 -13.27 7.51
C ALA A 134 -1.59 -12.38 8.74
N GLY A 135 -2.52 -12.85 9.58
CA GLY A 135 -2.92 -12.21 10.82
C GLY A 135 -3.80 -10.97 10.62
N SER A 136 -4.34 -10.42 11.71
CA SER A 136 -5.14 -9.19 11.70
C SER A 136 -4.31 -7.92 11.91
N ASN A 137 -2.98 -8.01 11.72
CA ASN A 137 -2.07 -6.88 11.79
C ASN A 137 -2.47 -5.77 10.81
N TYR A 138 -2.30 -4.53 11.24
CA TYR A 138 -2.59 -3.33 10.48
C TYR A 138 -1.39 -2.38 10.52
N CYS A 139 -1.24 -1.56 9.49
CA CYS A 139 -0.15 -0.57 9.39
C CYS A 139 -0.73 0.82 9.21
N HIS A 140 -0.17 1.79 9.91
CA HIS A 140 -0.58 3.20 9.95
C HIS A 140 0.61 4.10 9.61
N LEU A 141 0.29 5.35 9.26
CA LEU A 141 1.28 6.42 9.12
C LEU A 141 1.53 7.06 10.49
N THR A 142 2.80 7.21 10.91
CA THR A 142 3.15 7.76 12.24
C THR A 142 3.53 9.22 12.23
N THR A 143 4.18 9.69 11.18
CA THR A 143 4.49 11.11 11.00
C THR A 143 3.50 11.75 10.07
N GLN A 144 3.46 13.08 10.12
CA GLN A 144 2.71 13.88 9.16
C GLN A 144 3.30 13.63 7.76
N PRO A 145 2.58 12.96 6.84
CA PRO A 145 3.13 12.50 5.55
C PRO A 145 3.33 13.65 4.56
N TRP A 146 2.85 14.86 4.90
CA TRP A 146 2.99 16.07 4.11
C TRP A 146 4.41 16.64 4.27
N THR A 147 5.38 16.00 3.62
CA THR A 147 6.74 16.56 3.48
C THR A 147 6.86 17.33 2.16
N TYR A 148 7.54 18.48 2.20
CA TYR A 148 7.87 19.30 1.03
C TYR A 148 9.36 19.18 0.66
N THR A 149 9.99 18.09 1.08
CA THR A 149 11.37 17.77 0.74
C THR A 149 11.43 17.04 -0.59
N THR A 150 12.51 17.21 -1.35
CA THR A 150 12.68 16.56 -2.65
C THR A 150 12.38 15.06 -2.63
N ASN A 151 12.83 14.35 -1.58
CA ASN A 151 12.44 12.97 -1.34
C ASN A 151 11.17 12.93 -0.50
N ALA A 152 10.20 12.11 -0.90
CA ALA A 152 9.03 11.86 -0.08
C ALA A 152 9.35 10.72 0.90
N ASP A 153 9.39 11.06 2.18
CA ASP A 153 9.63 10.10 3.26
C ASP A 153 8.31 9.78 3.96
N VAL A 154 7.92 8.51 3.91
CA VAL A 154 6.69 7.97 4.49
C VAL A 154 7.07 7.07 5.66
N ASP A 155 6.70 7.48 6.87
CA ASP A 155 6.94 6.70 8.08
C ASP A 155 5.73 5.80 8.38
N VAL A 156 5.96 4.51 8.28
CA VAL A 156 4.96 3.45 8.46
C VAL A 156 5.24 2.71 9.76
N ILE A 157 4.22 2.51 10.58
CA ILE A 157 4.28 1.62 11.73
C ILE A 157 3.21 0.54 11.61
N CYS A 158 3.54 -0.68 12.01
CA CYS A 158 2.61 -1.79 12.02
C CYS A 158 2.34 -2.28 13.44
N PHE A 159 1.11 -2.70 13.67
CA PHE A 159 0.62 -3.21 14.95
C PHE A 159 -0.02 -4.58 14.78
N ASP A 160 0.01 -5.39 15.83
CA ASP A 160 -0.89 -6.53 15.97
C ASP A 160 -2.31 -6.10 16.35
N ASN A 161 -3.23 -7.05 16.53
CA ASN A 161 -4.61 -6.72 16.89
C ASN A 161 -4.77 -6.03 18.25
N ALA A 162 -3.82 -6.26 19.16
CA ALA A 162 -3.81 -5.69 20.50
C ALA A 162 -3.20 -4.28 20.53
N GLY A 163 -2.70 -3.77 19.39
CA GLY A 163 -2.06 -2.46 19.31
C GLY A 163 -0.58 -2.49 19.72
N VAL A 164 0.06 -3.66 19.76
CA VAL A 164 1.49 -3.79 20.03
C VAL A 164 2.26 -3.66 18.72
N VAL A 165 3.27 -2.80 18.69
CA VAL A 165 4.11 -2.59 17.51
C VAL A 165 4.78 -3.91 17.13
N THR A 166 4.57 -4.37 15.90
CA THR A 166 5.01 -5.68 15.43
C THR A 166 5.49 -5.59 13.98
N PRO A 167 6.64 -6.20 13.63
CA PRO A 167 7.09 -6.34 12.25
C PRO A 167 6.02 -6.96 11.36
N HIS A 168 5.65 -6.26 10.30
CA HIS A 168 4.65 -6.74 9.34
C HIS A 168 4.91 -6.17 7.96
N ARG A 169 4.51 -6.89 6.91
CA ARG A 169 4.64 -6.43 5.52
C ARG A 169 3.53 -5.44 5.21
N PHE A 170 3.77 -4.59 4.22
CA PHE A 170 2.84 -3.56 3.78
C PHE A 170 3.06 -3.20 2.32
N LEU A 171 2.03 -2.59 1.75
CA LEU A 171 2.02 -1.93 0.46
C LEU A 171 1.80 -0.43 0.71
N ASP A 172 2.62 0.40 0.09
CA ASP A 172 2.58 1.85 0.25
C ASP A 172 2.51 2.53 -1.11
N THR A 173 1.71 3.58 -1.20
CA THR A 173 1.62 4.44 -2.38
C THR A 173 1.68 5.90 -1.98
N PHE A 174 2.50 6.64 -2.72
CA PHE A 174 2.66 8.08 -2.58
C PHE A 174 2.32 8.75 -3.91
N ILE A 175 1.62 9.88 -3.86
CA ILE A 175 1.38 10.75 -5.01
C ILE A 175 1.61 12.22 -4.63
N SER A 176 1.94 13.05 -5.61
CA SER A 176 2.06 14.51 -5.50
C SER A 176 1.81 15.19 -6.85
N ARG A 177 1.44 16.48 -6.84
CA ARG A 177 0.97 17.18 -8.06
C ARG A 177 1.83 18.35 -8.52
N LEU A 178 2.52 19.05 -7.61
CA LEU A 178 3.13 20.37 -7.87
C LEU A 178 4.59 20.49 -7.42
#